data_AF-A0A060SS14-F1
#
_entry.id   AF-A0A060SS14-F1
#
_cell.length_a   1.000
_cell.length_b   1.000
_cell.length_c   1.000
_cell.angle_alpha   90.00
_cell.angle_beta   90.00
_cell.angle_gamma   90.00
#
_symmetry.space_group_name_H-M   'P 1'
#
loop_
_entity.id
_entity.type
_entity.pdbx_description
1 polymer ?
#
loop_
_entity_poly.entity_id
_entity_poly.type
_entity_poly.pdbx_seq_one_letter_code
_entity_poly.pdbx_strand_id
1 'polypeptide(L)'
;MMDARPLYPAGHHPVKMNYTPDAVYDAIPLSRAEHPVRYYYVDFGLSVHFPDNSSTMVVGDVGRDDEVPELSSTVPYDAFKADIYALGNLFDKEFEKRYHRLEFLRPIVASMKQRQPELRLPSDELVILYQQILGTVSKNASRWRLGLKSEGPYERMLNDTVAVARNGINNLKRYVG
;
A
#
# COMPACT_ATOMS: atom_id res chain seq x y z
N MET A 1 -7.61 5.01 -4.16
CA MET A 1 -7.90 4.93 -5.62
C MET A 1 -6.60 5.16 -6.41
N MET A 2 -6.55 4.84 -7.70
CA MET A 2 -5.38 5.12 -8.55
C MET A 2 -5.79 5.60 -9.94
N ASP A 3 -4.92 6.34 -10.61
CA ASP A 3 -5.01 6.62 -12.04
C ASP A 3 -4.45 5.43 -12.84
N ALA A 4 -5.35 4.67 -13.48
CA ALA A 4 -5.00 3.43 -14.17
C ALA A 4 -4.66 3.63 -15.67
N ARG A 5 -4.79 4.85 -16.21
CA ARG A 5 -4.55 5.12 -17.65
C ARG A 5 -3.18 4.62 -18.15
N PRO A 6 -2.07 4.76 -17.39
CA PRO A 6 -0.77 4.22 -17.82
C PRO A 6 -0.74 2.70 -17.98
N LEU A 7 -1.62 1.97 -17.26
CA LEU A 7 -1.68 0.50 -17.30
C LEU A 7 -2.59 -0.02 -18.41
N TYR A 8 -3.56 0.78 -18.83
CA TYR A 8 -4.58 0.40 -19.81
C TYR A 8 -4.66 1.43 -20.93
N PRO A 9 -3.73 1.41 -21.91
CA PRO A 9 -3.73 2.36 -23.02
C PRO A 9 -5.02 2.33 -23.86
N ALA A 10 -5.66 1.17 -23.96
CA ALA A 10 -6.95 0.98 -24.64
C ALA A 10 -8.16 1.19 -23.71
N GLY A 11 -7.93 1.62 -22.46
CA GLY A 11 -8.96 1.73 -21.42
C GLY A 11 -9.33 0.40 -20.76
N HIS A 12 -10.16 0.49 -19.73
CA HIS A 12 -10.76 -0.65 -19.03
C HIS A 12 -12.21 -0.34 -18.65
N HIS A 13 -13.02 -1.36 -18.40
CA HIS A 13 -14.39 -1.15 -17.94
C HIS A 13 -14.40 -0.47 -16.55
N PRO A 14 -15.30 0.49 -16.28
CA PRO A 14 -15.34 1.25 -15.02
C PRO A 14 -15.74 0.44 -13.77
N VAL A 15 -16.15 -0.82 -13.94
CA VAL A 15 -16.70 -1.69 -12.87
C VAL A 15 -15.95 -3.01 -12.88
N LYS A 16 -15.95 -3.70 -14.01
CA LYS A 16 -15.12 -4.88 -14.26
C LYS A 16 -13.72 -4.46 -14.70
N MET A 17 -12.90 -3.93 -13.78
CA MET A 17 -11.60 -3.31 -14.13
C MET A 17 -10.59 -4.25 -14.82
N ASN A 18 -10.86 -5.56 -14.83
CA ASN A 18 -10.11 -6.56 -15.59
C ASN A 18 -10.66 -6.83 -17.00
N TYR A 19 -11.60 -6.03 -17.50
CA TYR A 19 -12.19 -6.18 -18.85
C TYR A 19 -11.98 -4.94 -19.72
N THR A 20 -12.06 -5.14 -21.03
CA THR A 20 -12.13 -4.08 -22.04
C THR A 20 -13.31 -3.15 -21.78
N PRO A 21 -13.31 -1.90 -22.30
CA PRO A 21 -14.37 -0.92 -22.02
C PRO A 21 -15.79 -1.41 -22.30
N ASP A 22 -15.96 -2.33 -23.25
CA ASP A 22 -17.22 -2.96 -23.66
C ASP A 22 -17.60 -4.23 -22.85
N ALA A 23 -16.78 -4.62 -21.87
CA ALA A 23 -16.91 -5.82 -21.04
C ALA A 23 -16.86 -7.17 -21.78
N VAL A 24 -16.36 -7.20 -23.03
CA VAL A 24 -16.35 -8.43 -23.84
C VAL A 24 -15.12 -9.29 -23.57
N TYR A 25 -13.94 -8.68 -23.45
CA TYR A 25 -12.66 -9.37 -23.32
C TYR A 25 -11.93 -8.97 -22.05
N ASP A 26 -10.98 -9.80 -21.61
CA ASP A 26 -10.07 -9.44 -20.53
C ASP A 26 -9.14 -8.29 -20.96
N ALA A 27 -9.07 -7.24 -20.14
CA ALA A 27 -8.08 -6.19 -20.25
C ALA A 27 -6.81 -6.60 -19.49
N ILE A 28 -5.73 -6.82 -20.23
CA ILE A 28 -4.43 -7.20 -19.65
C ILE A 28 -3.67 -5.90 -19.31
N PRO A 29 -3.45 -5.58 -18.03
CA PRO A 29 -2.71 -4.38 -17.66
C PRO A 29 -1.23 -4.51 -18.03
N LEU A 30 -0.63 -3.37 -18.41
CA LEU A 30 0.81 -3.22 -18.48
C LEU A 30 1.45 -3.30 -17.09
N SER A 31 2.76 -3.54 -17.05
CA SER A 31 3.50 -3.66 -15.79
C SER A 31 3.60 -2.32 -15.06
N ARG A 32 3.18 -2.29 -13.78
CA ARG A 32 3.33 -1.11 -12.90
C ARG A 32 4.79 -0.68 -12.68
N ALA A 33 5.73 -1.62 -12.80
CA ALA A 33 7.16 -1.31 -12.65
C ALA A 33 7.71 -0.50 -13.85
N GLU A 34 7.01 -0.54 -14.99
CA GLU A 34 7.42 0.14 -16.23
C GLU A 34 6.48 1.29 -16.58
N HIS A 35 5.24 1.25 -16.06
CA HIS A 35 4.21 2.26 -16.26
C HIS A 35 3.73 2.75 -14.88
N PRO A 36 4.44 3.73 -14.29
CA PRO A 36 4.10 4.23 -12.96
C PRO A 36 2.70 4.84 -12.95
N VAL A 37 1.97 4.61 -11.85
CA VAL A 37 0.63 5.16 -11.64
C VAL A 37 0.63 6.14 -10.48
N ARG A 38 -0.35 7.05 -10.46
CA ARG A 38 -0.58 7.95 -9.33
C ARG A 38 -1.67 7.36 -8.42
N TYR A 39 -1.40 7.33 -7.13
CA TYR A 39 -2.37 6.94 -6.10
C TYR A 39 -2.97 8.17 -5.44
N TYR A 40 -4.22 8.05 -5.02
CA TYR A 40 -4.97 9.11 -4.35
C TYR A 40 -5.65 8.56 -3.09
N TYR A 41 -5.55 9.32 -2.00
CA TYR A 41 -6.47 9.22 -0.87
C TYR A 41 -7.87 9.65 -1.35
N VAL A 42 -8.87 8.88 -0.97
CA VAL A 42 -10.26 9.06 -1.38
C VAL A 42 -11.16 8.74 -0.20
N ASP A 43 -12.46 9.01 -0.37
CA ASP A 43 -13.49 8.70 0.63
C ASP A 43 -13.28 9.47 1.93
N PHE A 44 -13.40 10.79 1.85
CA PHE A 44 -13.31 11.71 2.97
C PHE A 44 -14.64 11.84 3.75
N GLY A 45 -15.56 10.88 3.59
CA GLY A 45 -16.90 10.94 4.20
C GLY A 45 -16.89 10.91 5.73
N LEU A 46 -15.80 10.42 6.33
CA LEU A 46 -15.56 10.38 7.78
C LEU A 46 -14.46 11.35 8.24
N SER A 47 -13.94 12.19 7.34
CA SER A 47 -12.83 13.10 7.68
C SER A 47 -13.33 14.34 8.41
N VAL A 48 -12.47 14.87 9.30
CA VAL A 48 -12.70 16.14 9.99
C VAL A 48 -11.69 17.16 9.49
N HIS A 49 -12.16 18.37 9.20
CA HIS A 49 -11.30 19.49 8.82
C HIS A 49 -10.96 20.33 10.06
N PHE A 50 -9.68 20.39 10.39
CA PHE A 50 -9.16 21.15 11.51
C PHE A 50 -8.60 22.50 11.02
N PRO A 51 -9.11 23.65 11.48
CA PRO A 51 -8.44 24.92 11.27
C PRO A 51 -7.02 24.91 11.85
N ASP A 52 -6.15 25.77 11.32
CA ASP A 52 -4.80 25.94 11.85
C ASP A 52 -4.83 26.26 13.36
N ASN A 53 -3.96 25.59 14.13
CA ASN A 53 -3.86 25.71 15.59
C ASN A 53 -5.12 25.27 16.37
N SER A 54 -6.01 24.49 15.77
CA SER A 54 -7.15 23.88 16.46
C SER A 54 -6.80 22.53 17.09
N SER A 55 -7.64 22.08 18.04
CA SER A 55 -7.52 20.75 18.63
C SER A 55 -7.83 19.67 17.58
N THR A 56 -6.98 18.65 17.52
CA THR A 56 -7.11 17.47 16.65
C THR A 56 -7.97 16.36 17.27
N MET A 57 -8.54 16.64 18.45
CA MET A 57 -9.29 15.66 19.22
C MET A 57 -10.70 15.50 18.67
N VAL A 58 -11.09 14.25 18.44
CA VAL A 58 -12.40 13.86 17.91
C VAL A 58 -13.04 12.79 18.79
N VAL A 59 -14.36 12.62 18.65
CA VAL A 59 -15.11 11.48 19.18
C VAL A 59 -15.74 10.73 18.01
N GLY A 60 -15.96 9.44 18.19
CA GLY A 60 -16.55 8.54 17.22
C GLY A 60 -15.90 7.16 17.28
N ASP A 61 -16.70 6.11 17.08
CA ASP A 61 -16.26 4.72 17.00
C ASP A 61 -16.49 4.10 15.61
N VAL A 62 -16.97 4.89 14.66
CA VAL A 62 -17.19 4.48 13.28
C VAL A 62 -15.95 4.81 12.46
N GLY A 63 -15.21 3.77 12.10
CA GLY A 63 -14.04 3.85 11.23
C GLY A 63 -13.98 2.66 10.29
N ARG A 64 -13.17 2.77 9.23
CA ARG A 64 -12.92 1.65 8.31
C ARG A 64 -12.02 0.57 8.94
N ASP A 65 -11.24 0.97 9.92
CA ASP A 65 -10.45 0.08 10.76
C ASP A 65 -10.95 0.22 12.21
N ASP A 66 -11.71 -0.78 12.65
CA ASP A 66 -12.29 -0.87 13.99
C ASP A 66 -11.28 -1.36 15.05
N GLU A 67 -10.04 -1.68 14.64
CA GLU A 67 -8.98 -2.11 15.55
C GLU A 67 -8.19 -0.94 16.15
N VAL A 68 -8.47 0.31 15.77
CA VAL A 68 -7.83 1.49 16.36
C VAL A 68 -8.19 1.54 17.87
N PRO A 69 -7.20 1.41 18.79
CA PRO A 69 -7.48 1.09 20.19
C PRO A 69 -8.24 2.17 20.97
N GLU A 70 -8.09 3.44 20.57
CA GLU A 70 -8.65 4.60 21.25
C GLU A 70 -9.98 5.09 20.66
N LEU A 71 -10.54 4.41 19.64
CA LEU A 71 -11.85 4.73 19.11
C LEU A 71 -12.89 4.73 20.23
N SER A 72 -13.66 5.82 20.30
CA SER A 72 -14.66 5.99 21.35
C SER A 72 -15.70 7.02 20.94
N SER A 73 -16.97 6.65 21.10
CA SER A 73 -18.09 7.58 20.93
C SER A 73 -18.19 8.67 22.01
N THR A 74 -17.44 8.55 23.12
CA THR A 74 -17.57 9.46 24.28
C THR A 74 -16.26 10.03 24.79
N VAL A 75 -15.14 9.36 24.57
CA VAL A 75 -13.81 9.80 25.02
C VAL A 75 -13.07 10.41 23.83
N PRO A 76 -12.69 11.70 23.88
CA PRO A 76 -11.94 12.30 22.78
C PRO A 76 -10.57 11.64 22.57
N TYR A 77 -10.15 11.49 21.32
CA TYR A 77 -8.84 10.98 20.92
C TYR A 77 -8.26 11.78 19.74
N ASP A 78 -6.95 11.72 19.54
CA ASP A 78 -6.28 12.43 18.44
C ASP A 78 -6.53 11.74 17.09
N ALA A 79 -7.15 12.47 16.15
CA ALA A 79 -7.51 11.94 14.84
C ALA A 79 -6.29 11.52 14.00
N PHE A 80 -5.18 12.27 14.05
CA PHE A 80 -3.99 11.96 13.27
C PHE A 80 -3.29 10.70 13.78
N LYS A 81 -3.26 10.50 15.10
CA LYS A 81 -2.74 9.26 15.68
C LYS A 81 -3.60 8.07 15.30
N ALA A 82 -4.92 8.21 15.28
CA ALA A 82 -5.82 7.16 14.82
C ALA A 82 -5.55 6.78 13.35
N ASP A 83 -5.41 7.77 12.45
CA ASP A 83 -5.05 7.55 11.05
C ASP A 83 -3.70 6.83 10.88
N ILE A 84 -2.70 7.20 11.69
CA ILE A 84 -1.40 6.54 11.71
C ILE A 84 -1.54 5.06 12.08
N TYR A 85 -2.34 4.74 13.10
CA TYR A 85 -2.58 3.35 13.48
C TYR A 85 -3.27 2.56 12.38
N ALA A 86 -4.34 3.12 11.81
CA ALA A 86 -5.09 2.49 10.72
C ALA A 86 -4.21 2.22 9.50
N LEU A 87 -3.33 3.17 9.13
CA LEU A 87 -2.36 2.98 8.05
C LEU A 87 -1.30 1.92 8.41
N GLY A 88 -0.84 1.88 9.66
CA GLY A 88 0.06 0.84 10.15
C GLY A 88 -0.58 -0.55 10.09
N ASN A 89 -1.87 -0.64 10.40
CA ASN A 89 -2.68 -1.85 10.27
C ASN A 89 -2.83 -2.31 8.82
N LEU A 90 -3.07 -1.38 7.90
CA LEU A 90 -3.06 -1.66 6.46
C LEU A 90 -1.69 -2.24 6.05
N PHE A 91 -0.59 -1.62 6.47
CA PHE A 91 0.74 -2.11 6.14
C PHE A 91 1.04 -3.50 6.71
N ASP A 92 0.62 -3.76 7.95
CA ASP A 92 0.77 -5.06 8.59
C ASP A 92 -0.03 -6.15 7.86
N LYS A 93 -1.32 -5.92 7.64
CA LYS A 93 -2.25 -6.93 7.10
C LYS A 93 -2.08 -7.16 5.60
N GLU A 94 -1.96 -6.09 4.82
CA GLU A 94 -1.94 -6.18 3.36
C GLU A 94 -0.56 -6.43 2.78
N PHE A 95 0.50 -6.06 3.52
CA PHE A 95 1.88 -6.21 3.04
C PHE A 95 2.70 -7.19 3.88
N GLU A 96 3.03 -6.83 5.12
CA GLU A 96 3.99 -7.59 5.93
C GLU A 96 3.53 -9.04 6.13
N LYS A 97 2.30 -9.26 6.57
CA LYS A 97 1.78 -10.61 6.85
C LYS A 97 1.48 -11.42 5.59
N ARG A 98 1.29 -10.74 4.45
CA ARG A 98 0.78 -11.35 3.23
C ARG A 98 1.88 -11.75 2.26
N TYR A 99 2.99 -11.01 2.21
CA TYR A 99 4.05 -11.21 1.22
C TYR A 99 5.41 -11.43 1.85
N HIS A 100 6.21 -12.30 1.24
CA HIS A 100 7.63 -12.42 1.55
C HIS A 100 8.40 -11.18 1.10
N ARG A 101 9.55 -10.93 1.75
CA ARG A 101 10.51 -9.87 1.40
C ARG A 101 10.01 -8.45 1.72
N LEU A 102 8.91 -8.33 2.46
CA LEU A 102 8.38 -7.05 2.96
C LEU A 102 8.62 -6.87 4.47
N GLU A 103 9.45 -7.71 5.08
CA GLU A 103 9.78 -7.64 6.52
C GLU A 103 10.53 -6.34 6.87
N PHE A 104 11.10 -5.64 5.89
CA PHE A 104 11.70 -4.31 6.07
C PHE A 104 10.66 -3.26 6.50
N LEU A 105 9.35 -3.51 6.32
CA LEU A 105 8.29 -2.62 6.81
C LEU A 105 8.06 -2.75 8.33
N ARG A 106 8.58 -3.79 8.99
CA ARG A 106 8.33 -4.04 10.42
C ARG A 106 8.67 -2.86 11.33
N PRO A 107 9.80 -2.14 11.17
CA PRO A 107 10.12 -1.03 12.06
C PRO A 107 9.10 0.10 11.99
N ILE A 108 8.68 0.49 10.78
CA ILE A 108 7.68 1.55 10.60
C ILE A 108 6.29 1.07 11.08
N VAL A 109 5.90 -0.16 10.77
CA VAL A 109 4.63 -0.75 11.26
C VAL A 109 4.59 -0.77 12.79
N ALA A 110 5.69 -1.17 13.45
CA ALA A 110 5.77 -1.23 14.91
C ALA A 110 5.65 0.16 15.55
N SER A 111 6.20 1.20 14.91
CA SER A 111 6.04 2.58 15.34
C SER A 111 4.59 3.08 15.18
N MET A 112 3.96 2.80 14.04
CA MET A 112 2.60 3.23 13.73
C MET A 112 1.55 2.53 14.61
N LYS A 113 1.79 1.26 14.95
CA LYS A 113 0.86 0.40 15.71
C LYS A 113 1.07 0.41 17.22
N GLN A 114 1.77 1.38 17.79
CA GLN A 114 1.86 1.52 19.25
C GLN A 114 0.46 1.67 19.85
N ARG A 115 0.15 0.92 20.91
CA ARG A 115 -1.19 0.97 21.53
C ARG A 115 -1.47 2.35 22.12
N GLN A 116 -0.47 2.93 22.77
CA GLN A 116 -0.49 4.30 23.27
C GLN A 116 -0.30 5.29 22.11
N PRO A 117 -1.29 6.15 21.80
CA PRO A 117 -1.22 7.11 20.69
C PRO A 117 0.00 8.04 20.75
N GLU A 118 0.40 8.44 21.94
CA GLU A 118 1.54 9.32 22.22
C GLU A 118 2.89 8.70 21.84
N LEU A 119 3.00 7.37 21.82
CA LEU A 119 4.22 6.67 21.44
C LEU A 119 4.35 6.46 19.92
N ARG A 120 3.30 6.73 19.14
CA ARG A 120 3.37 6.67 17.68
C ARG A 120 4.15 7.87 17.17
N LEU A 121 5.07 7.67 16.22
CA LEU A 121 5.78 8.78 15.61
C LEU A 121 4.81 9.68 14.82
N PRO A 122 5.04 11.01 14.75
CA PRO A 122 4.29 11.89 13.87
C PRO A 122 4.60 11.61 12.39
N SER A 123 3.74 12.12 11.50
CA SER A 123 3.76 11.76 10.07
C SER A 123 5.04 12.17 9.34
N ASP A 124 5.62 13.32 9.68
CA ASP A 124 6.89 13.81 9.16
C ASP A 124 8.07 12.90 9.57
N GLU A 125 8.13 12.48 10.83
CA GLU A 125 9.12 11.52 11.31
C GLU A 125 8.94 10.13 10.67
N LEU A 126 7.69 9.70 10.46
CA LEU A 126 7.41 8.44 9.74
C LEU A 126 7.90 8.49 8.29
N VAL A 127 7.79 9.64 7.61
CA VAL A 127 8.35 9.81 6.25
C VAL A 127 9.87 9.67 6.27
N ILE A 128 10.55 10.28 7.24
CA ILE A 128 12.01 10.17 7.39
C ILE A 128 12.40 8.71 7.67
N LEU A 129 11.72 8.05 8.61
CA LEU A 129 11.95 6.64 8.93
C LEU A 129 11.75 5.76 7.70
N TYR A 130 10.69 6.00 6.93
CA TYR A 130 10.42 5.24 5.71
C TYR A 130 11.54 5.42 4.67
N GLN A 131 12.02 6.64 4.46
CA GLN A 131 13.14 6.92 3.56
C GLN A 131 14.42 6.20 4.00
N GLN A 132 14.72 6.19 5.30
CA GLN A 132 15.85 5.45 5.87
C GLN A 132 15.72 3.95 5.62
N ILE A 133 14.54 3.38 5.88
CA ILE A 133 14.24 1.98 5.60
C ILE A 133 14.46 1.66 4.13
N LEU A 134 13.93 2.49 3.22
CA LEU A 134 14.12 2.30 1.78
C LEU A 134 15.59 2.35 1.36
N GLY A 135 16.43 3.13 2.04
CA GLY A 135 17.88 3.15 1.83
C GLY A 135 18.56 1.82 2.13
N THR A 136 17.97 0.97 2.98
CA THR A 136 18.49 -0.37 3.30
C THR A 136 18.05 -1.44 2.31
N VAL A 137 17.02 -1.17 1.51
CA VAL A 137 16.44 -2.11 0.55
C VAL A 137 17.22 -2.07 -0.76
N SER A 138 17.57 -3.24 -1.30
CA SER A 138 18.23 -3.33 -2.61
C SER A 138 17.41 -2.63 -3.70
N LYS A 139 18.05 -1.80 -4.53
CA LYS A 139 17.40 -1.10 -5.66
C LYS A 139 16.70 -2.05 -6.63
N ASN A 140 17.13 -3.31 -6.68
CA ASN A 140 16.53 -4.34 -7.52
C ASN A 140 15.38 -5.09 -6.84
N ALA A 141 15.16 -4.91 -5.52
CA ALA A 141 14.11 -5.58 -4.76
C ALA A 141 12.71 -5.31 -5.31
N SER A 142 12.46 -4.07 -5.78
CA SER A 142 11.16 -3.64 -6.34
C SER A 142 10.80 -4.30 -7.68
N ARG A 143 11.75 -4.98 -8.34
CA ARG A 143 11.52 -5.73 -9.59
C ARG A 143 11.20 -7.21 -9.33
N TRP A 144 11.35 -7.67 -8.11
CA TRP A 144 11.01 -9.04 -7.75
C TRP A 144 9.50 -9.17 -7.57
N ARG A 145 8.97 -10.32 -8.00
CA ARG A 145 7.58 -10.69 -7.76
C ARG A 145 7.29 -10.65 -6.25
N LEU A 146 6.15 -10.09 -5.88
CA LEU A 146 5.62 -10.25 -4.52
C LEU A 146 5.05 -11.68 -4.41
N GLY A 147 5.77 -12.55 -3.70
CA GLY A 147 5.33 -13.92 -3.43
C GLY A 147 4.49 -13.96 -2.15
N LEU A 148 3.30 -14.56 -2.22
CA LEU A 148 2.44 -14.71 -1.05
C LEU A 148 3.09 -15.67 -0.04
N LYS A 149 2.96 -15.38 1.26
CA LYS A 149 3.44 -16.28 2.32
C LYS A 149 2.67 -17.61 2.37
N SER A 150 1.47 -17.65 1.79
CA SER A 150 0.65 -18.85 1.66
C SER A 150 1.05 -19.76 0.49
N GLU A 151 1.92 -19.32 -0.42
CA GLU A 151 2.37 -20.14 -1.55
C GLU A 151 3.22 -21.33 -1.07
N GLY A 152 2.93 -22.51 -1.63
CA GLY A 152 3.75 -23.69 -1.37
C GLY A 152 5.20 -23.50 -1.84
N PRO A 153 6.21 -24.15 -1.23
CA PRO A 153 7.61 -23.96 -1.59
C PRO A 153 7.91 -24.21 -3.09
N TYR A 154 7.25 -25.21 -3.69
CA TYR A 154 7.41 -25.57 -5.10
C TYR A 154 6.72 -24.58 -6.05
N GLU A 155 5.50 -24.15 -5.71
CA GLU A 155 4.76 -23.13 -6.47
C GLU A 155 5.54 -21.81 -6.50
N ARG A 156 6.07 -21.39 -5.34
CA ARG A 156 6.91 -20.21 -5.24
C ARG A 156 8.15 -20.30 -6.11
N MET A 157 8.85 -21.45 -6.12
CA MET A 157 10.05 -21.65 -6.95
C MET A 157 9.72 -21.54 -8.46
N LEU A 158 8.63 -22.16 -8.89
CA LEU A 158 8.17 -22.08 -10.28
C LEU A 158 7.81 -20.64 -10.66
N ASN A 159 7.01 -19.96 -9.83
CA ASN A 159 6.57 -18.59 -10.06
C ASN A 159 7.74 -17.59 -10.06
N ASP A 160 8.72 -17.78 -9.18
CA ASP A 160 9.92 -16.95 -9.12
C ASP A 160 10.81 -17.17 -10.38
N THR A 161 10.92 -18.41 -10.86
CA THR A 161 11.63 -18.71 -12.12
C THR A 161 10.97 -18.05 -13.32
N VAL A 162 9.63 -18.14 -13.42
CA VAL A 162 8.84 -17.49 -14.47
C VAL A 162 8.99 -15.96 -14.41
N ALA A 163 8.98 -15.39 -13.21
CA ALA A 163 9.16 -13.95 -13.03
C ALA A 163 10.56 -13.48 -13.47
N VAL A 164 11.61 -14.23 -13.15
CA VAL A 164 12.99 -13.93 -13.60
C VAL A 164 13.08 -13.98 -15.12
N ALA A 165 12.52 -15.03 -15.76
CA ALA A 165 12.51 -15.15 -17.21
C ALA A 165 11.78 -13.98 -17.89
N ARG A 166 10.61 -13.60 -17.36
CA ARG A 166 9.81 -12.47 -17.88
C ARG A 166 10.54 -11.14 -17.71
N ASN A 167 11.18 -10.91 -16.57
CA ASN A 167 12.02 -9.73 -16.33
C ASN A 167 13.22 -9.68 -17.27
N GLY A 168 13.85 -10.81 -17.57
CA GLY A 168 14.94 -10.92 -18.54
C GLY A 168 14.52 -10.54 -19.95
N ILE A 169 13.38 -11.06 -20.42
CA ILE A 169 12.81 -10.74 -21.74
C ILE A 169 12.45 -9.25 -21.84
N ASN A 170 11.82 -8.68 -20.81
CA ASN A 170 11.48 -7.26 -20.78
C ASN A 170 12.73 -6.37 -20.80
N ASN A 171 13.80 -6.76 -20.10
CA ASN A 171 15.08 -6.03 -20.14
C ASN A 171 15.73 -6.10 -21.53
N LEU A 172 15.71 -7.25 -22.21
CA LEU A 172 16.26 -7.40 -23.56
C LEU A 172 15.52 -6.54 -24.59
N LYS A 173 14.19 -6.46 -24.50
CA LYS A 173 13.38 -5.58 -25.38
C LYS A 173 13.75 -4.09 -25.26
N ARG A 174 14.30 -3.66 -24.12
CA ARG A 174 14.77 -2.27 -23.91
C ARG A 174 16.11 -1.95 -24.59
N TYR A 175 16.91 -2.95 -24.95
CA TYR A 175 18.21 -2.75 -25.61
C TYR A 175 18.16 -2.87 -27.13
N VAL A 176 17.07 -3.42 -27.67
CA VAL A 176 16.89 -3.70 -29.11
C VAL A 176 15.81 -2.79 -29.74
N GLY A 177 15.33 -1.79 -29.00
CA GLY A 177 14.34 -0.80 -29.44
C GLY A 177 14.84 0.62 -29.28
#